data_AF-A0A6J4TNI2-F1
#
_entry.id   AF-A0A6J4TNI2-F1
#
_cell.length_a   1.000
_cell.length_b   1.000
_cell.length_c   1.000
_cell.angle_alpha   90.00
_cell.angle_beta   90.00
_cell.angle_gamma   90.00
#
_symmetry.space_group_name_H-M   'P 1'
#
loop_
_entity.id
_entity.type
_entity.pdbx_description
1 polymer ?
#
loop_
_entity_poly.entity_id
_entity_poly.type
_entity_poly.pdbx_seq_one_letter_code
_entity_poly.pdbx_strand_id
1 'polypeptide(L)' 'DPATLPPALREMLELRLENPDASLAELAQLGGLSKSAANHRLRRLVELGRGGHQ' A
#
# COMPACT_ATOMS: atom_id res chain seq x y z
N ASP A 1 -0.64 -13.27 4.31
CA ASP A 1 -0.43 -13.79 2.96
C ASP A 1 -0.87 -12.73 1.96
N PRO A 2 -0.01 -12.23 1.06
CA PRO A 2 -0.42 -11.27 0.03
C PRO A 2 -1.53 -11.81 -0.88
N ALA A 3 -1.70 -13.13 -0.99
CA ALA A 3 -2.79 -13.76 -1.73
C ALA A 3 -4.19 -13.42 -1.20
N THR A 4 -4.31 -13.05 0.09
CA THR A 4 -5.59 -12.70 0.73
C THR A 4 -5.88 -11.20 0.74
N LEU A 5 -4.98 -10.38 0.19
CA LEU A 5 -5.20 -8.94 0.10
C LEU A 5 -6.17 -8.59 -1.05
N PRO A 6 -7.07 -7.62 -0.84
CA PRO A 6 -7.79 -6.98 -1.94
C PRO A 6 -6.82 -6.48 -3.01
N PRO A 7 -7.19 -6.51 -4.31
CA PRO A 7 -6.29 -6.16 -5.41
C PRO A 7 -5.56 -4.82 -5.19
N ALA A 8 -6.30 -3.78 -4.81
CA ALA A 8 -5.74 -2.45 -4.56
C ALA A 8 -4.70 -2.38 -3.42
N LEU A 9 -4.79 -3.27 -2.43
CA LEU A 9 -3.79 -3.36 -1.35
C LEU A 9 -2.59 -4.19 -1.79
N ARG A 10 -2.79 -5.22 -2.61
CA ARG A 10 -1.70 -5.99 -3.22
C ARG A 10 -0.85 -5.11 -4.13
N GLU A 11 -1.47 -4.37 -5.04
CA GLU A 11 -0.77 -3.45 -5.95
C GLU A 11 0.03 -2.39 -5.17
N MET A 12 -0.55 -1.85 -4.08
CA MET A 12 0.16 -0.89 -3.22
C MET A 12 1.32 -1.53 -2.46
N LEU A 13 1.19 -2.79 -2.05
CA LEU A 13 2.24 -3.55 -1.38
C LEU A 13 3.39 -3.83 -2.35
N GLU A 14 3.08 -4.32 -3.56
CA GLU A 14 4.06 -4.55 -4.63
C GLU A 14 4.82 -3.28 -4.95
N LEU A 15 4.10 -2.18 -5.19
CA LEU A 15 4.71 -0.89 -5.49
C LEU A 15 5.67 -0.39 -4.40
N ARG A 16 5.31 -0.61 -3.12
CA ARG A 16 6.18 -0.28 -1.97
C ARG A 16 7.40 -1.20 -1.90
N LEU A 17 7.27 -2.49 -2.22
CA LEU A 17 8.38 -3.43 -2.23
C LEU A 17 9.36 -3.11 -3.37
N GLU A 18 8.85 -2.71 -4.54
CA GLU A 18 9.65 -2.30 -5.68
C GLU A 18 10.33 -0.93 -5.47
N ASN A 19 9.70 -0.04 -4.70
CA ASN A 19 10.18 1.32 -4.46
C ASN A 19 10.26 1.62 -2.94
N PRO A 20 11.20 1.01 -2.22
CA PRO A 20 11.27 1.11 -0.75
C PRO A 20 11.55 2.53 -0.24
N ASP A 21 12.34 3.31 -0.99
CA ASP A 21 12.74 4.68 -0.65
C ASP A 21 11.79 5.75 -1.22
N ALA A 22 10.82 5.35 -2.05
CA ALA A 22 9.90 6.31 -2.65
C ALA A 22 9.01 6.96 -1.58
N SER A 23 8.90 8.28 -1.68
CA SER A 23 7.95 9.04 -0.89
C SER A 23 6.52 8.65 -1.22
N LEU A 24 5.60 8.98 -0.32
CA LEU A 24 4.17 8.78 -0.55
C LEU A 24 3.67 9.44 -1.86
N ALA A 25 4.24 10.59 -2.22
CA ALA A 25 3.85 11.31 -3.43
C ALA A 25 4.35 10.62 -4.72
N GLU A 26 5.56 10.05 -4.68
CA GLU A 26 6.11 9.27 -5.79
C GLU A 26 5.33 7.96 -5.98
N LEU A 27 5.04 7.26 -4.89
CA LEU A 27 4.20 6.06 -4.96
C LEU A 27 2.79 6.36 -5.49
N ALA A 28 2.21 7.49 -5.12
CA ALA A 28 0.92 7.90 -5.67
C ALA A 28 1.00 8.14 -7.19
N GLN A 29 2.05 8.81 -7.66
CA GLN A 29 2.27 9.03 -9.09
C GLN A 29 2.51 7.73 -9.85
N LEU A 30 3.40 6.86 -9.36
CA LEU A 30 3.71 5.57 -9.98
C LEU A 30 2.48 4.66 -10.07
N GLY A 31 1.62 4.68 -9.05
CA GLY A 31 0.39 3.89 -9.03
C GLY A 31 -0.82 4.52 -9.74
N GLY A 32 -0.68 5.72 -10.32
CA GLY A 32 -1.82 6.45 -10.91
C GLY A 32 -2.90 6.82 -9.89
N LEU A 33 -2.51 7.12 -8.65
CA LEU A 33 -3.39 7.38 -7.51
C LEU A 33 -3.29 8.84 -7.06
N SER A 34 -4.31 9.29 -6.34
CA SER A 34 -4.15 10.45 -5.47
C SER A 34 -3.26 10.11 -4.27
N LYS A 35 -2.57 11.12 -3.73
CA LYS A 35 -1.74 10.98 -2.51
C LYS A 35 -2.54 10.44 -1.32
N SER A 36 -3.82 10.82 -1.19
CA SER A 36 -4.72 10.35 -0.13
C SER A 36 -5.11 8.88 -0.31
N ALA A 37 -5.38 8.43 -1.53
CA ALA A 37 -5.69 7.04 -1.83
C ALA A 37 -4.49 6.11 -1.55
N ALA A 38 -3.29 6.49 -2.00
CA ALA A 38 -2.06 5.76 -1.70
C ALA A 38 -1.81 5.66 -0.19
N ASN A 39 -2.00 6.77 0.54
CA ASN A 39 -1.83 6.80 1.99
C ASN A 39 -2.83 5.91 2.72
N HIS A 40 -4.10 5.92 2.30
CA HIS A 40 -5.13 5.05 2.87
C HIS A 40 -4.75 3.58 2.69
N ARG A 41 -4.34 3.18 1.48
CA ARG A 41 -3.92 1.80 1.20
C ARG A 41 -2.70 1.39 2.04
N LEU A 42 -1.69 2.25 2.15
CA LEU A 42 -0.52 2.00 3.00
C LEU A 42 -0.88 1.87 4.48
N ARG A 43 -1.76 2.72 5.02
CA ARG A 43 -2.24 2.58 6.40
C ARG A 43 -2.94 1.25 6.62
N ARG A 44 -3.83 0.85 5.71
CA ARG A 44 -4.50 -0.47 5.77
C ARG A 44 -3.51 -1.63 5.74
N LEU A 45 -2.47 -1.55 4.90
CA LEU A 45 -1.40 -2.55 4.86
C LEU A 45 -0.65 -2.63 6.20
N VAL A 46 -0.33 -1.49 6.81
CA VAL A 46 0.32 -1.42 8.13
C VAL A 46 -0.58 -1.97 9.24
N GLU A 47 -1.87 -1.65 9.24
CA GLU A 47 -2.86 -2.19 10.17
C GLU A 47 -2.94 -3.72 10.08
N LEU A 48 -3.01 -4.27 8.86
CA LEU A 48 -3.02 -5.71 8.62
C LEU A 48 -1.73 -6.39 9.11
N GLY A 49 -0.58 -5.73 8.92
CA GLY A 49 0.73 -6.25 9.34
C GLY A 49 0.99 -6.19 10.85
N ARG A 50 0.36 -5.25 11.57
CA ARG A 50 0.50 -5.10 13.03
C ARG A 50 -0.32 -6.11 13.84
N GLY A 51 -0.96 -7.05 13.17
CA GLY A 51 -1.90 -7.99 13.77
C GLY A 51 -3.31 -7.45 13.62
N GLY A 52 -4.05 -8.02 12.67
CA GLY A 52 -5.51 -7.92 12.69
C GLY A 52 -6.04 -8.55 13.97
N HIS A 53 -6.08 -7.79 15.06
CA HIS A 53 -7.11 -7.98 16.08
C HIS A 53 -8.42 -7.59 15.41
N GLN A 54 -9.13 -8.61 14.92
CA GLN A 54 -10.58 -8.58 15.00
C GLN A 54 -10.97 -8.83 16.45
#